data_AF-A0A2S5JN88-F1
#
_entry.id   AF-A0A2S5JN88-F1
#
_cell.length_a   1.000
_cell.length_b   1.000
_cell.length_c   1.000
_cell.angle_alpha   90.00
_cell.angle_beta   90.00
_cell.angle_gamma   90.00
#
_symmetry.space_group_name_H-M   'P 1'
#
loop_
_entity.id
_entity.type
_entity.pdbx_description
1 polymer ?
#
loop_
_entity_poly.entity_id
_entity_poly.type
_entity_poly.pdbx_seq_one_letter_code
_entity_poly.pdbx_strand_id
1 'polypeptide(L)'
;MPTSHPTHRSVPQKIAIVAAVMGSVAGTLTGIMTWANTGFSEIFLPNWGISFLKAVFVLLPFAFLLMGLFDKLLSRIMPGLAPMKLRIVLGLIMAVIMQSLMAVITAGTEAGFGDMTVVRELWLNAFITAFPVGLVLALVLTTTVRPWLMAMLRA
;
A
#
# COMPACT_ATOMS: atom_id res chain seq x y z
N MET A 1 15.86 -12.14 42.45
CA MET A 1 14.98 -11.78 41.31
C MET A 1 15.85 -11.60 40.08
N PRO A 2 15.59 -12.26 38.95
CA PRO A 2 16.29 -11.96 37.71
C PRO A 2 15.78 -10.60 37.20
N THR A 3 16.68 -9.62 37.13
CA THR A 3 16.42 -8.32 36.51
C THR A 3 16.37 -8.50 35.00
N SER A 4 15.18 -8.45 34.40
CA SER A 4 15.04 -8.37 32.95
C SER A 4 15.65 -7.05 32.48
N HIS A 5 16.84 -7.10 31.89
CA HIS A 5 17.42 -5.96 31.18
C HIS A 5 16.45 -5.52 30.07
N PRO A 6 16.25 -4.20 29.84
CA PRO A 6 15.51 -3.73 28.68
C PRO A 6 16.31 -4.14 27.44
N THR A 7 15.82 -5.13 26.69
CA THR A 7 16.44 -5.62 25.47
C THR A 7 16.20 -4.61 24.36
N HIS A 8 17.04 -3.57 24.34
CA HIS A 8 17.04 -2.56 23.28
C HIS A 8 17.21 -3.26 21.92
N ARG A 9 16.14 -3.31 21.13
CA ARG A 9 16.14 -4.03 19.84
C ARG A 9 17.20 -3.45 18.91
N SER A 10 17.92 -4.32 18.19
CA SER A 10 18.93 -3.90 17.23
C SER A 10 18.28 -3.32 15.96
N VAL A 11 19.00 -2.44 15.24
CA VAL A 11 18.50 -1.82 14.00
C VAL A 11 18.00 -2.86 12.97
N PRO A 12 18.70 -4.00 12.73
CA PRO A 12 18.19 -5.04 11.83
C PRO A 12 16.84 -5.62 12.27
N GLN A 13 16.63 -5.83 13.57
CA GLN A 13 15.35 -6.33 14.08
C GLN A 13 14.23 -5.32 13.86
N LYS A 14 14.51 -4.02 14.05
CA LYS A 14 13.54 -2.95 13.78
C LYS A 14 13.15 -2.90 12.30
N ILE A 15 14.13 -3.01 11.40
CA ILE A 15 13.90 -3.06 9.95
C ILE A 15 13.05 -4.28 9.61
N ALA A 16 13.38 -5.46 10.13
CA ALA A 16 12.63 -6.70 9.87
C ALA A 16 11.17 -6.60 10.34
N ILE A 17 10.91 -6.03 11.52
CA ILE A 17 9.55 -5.84 12.04
C ILE A 17 8.75 -4.90 11.12
N VAL A 18 9.34 -3.77 10.73
CA VAL A 18 8.67 -2.81 9.83
C VAL A 18 8.42 -3.44 8.46
N ALA A 19 9.40 -4.15 7.90
CA ALA A 19 9.27 -4.84 6.63
C ALA A 19 8.19 -5.93 6.67
N ALA A 20 8.09 -6.68 7.77
CA ALA A 20 7.04 -7.69 7.95
C ALA A 20 5.64 -7.08 8.00
N VAL A 21 5.47 -5.96 8.73
CA VAL A 21 4.17 -5.26 8.82
C VAL A 21 3.80 -4.62 7.48
N MET A 22 4.73 -3.97 6.79
CA MET A 22 4.46 -3.36 5.49
C MET A 22 4.23 -4.40 4.41
N GLY A 23 5.00 -5.50 4.46
CA GLY A 23 4.86 -6.64 3.56
C GLY A 23 3.52 -7.35 3.72
N SER A 24 3.02 -7.52 4.95
CA SER A 24 1.70 -8.14 5.15
C SER A 24 0.59 -7.28 4.55
N VAL A 25 0.62 -5.96 4.75
CA VAL A 25 -0.35 -5.03 4.16
C VAL A 25 -0.32 -5.09 2.64
N ALA A 26 0.88 -4.98 2.04
CA ALA A 26 1.04 -5.04 0.60
C ALA A 26 0.57 -6.39 0.05
N GLY A 27 0.94 -7.50 0.70
CA GLY A 27 0.56 -8.85 0.30
C GLY A 27 -0.95 -9.11 0.40
N THR A 28 -1.60 -8.60 1.45
CA THR A 28 -3.06 -8.70 1.59
C THR A 28 -3.78 -7.92 0.49
N LEU A 29 -3.35 -6.68 0.21
CA LEU A 29 -4.00 -5.86 -0.83
C LEU A 29 -3.78 -6.44 -2.23
N THR A 30 -2.55 -6.83 -2.58
CA THR A 30 -2.28 -7.46 -3.87
C THR A 30 -2.98 -8.80 -3.98
N GLY A 31 -3.11 -9.54 -2.87
CA GLY A 31 -3.84 -10.81 -2.80
C GLY A 31 -5.33 -10.65 -3.11
N ILE A 32 -5.97 -9.68 -2.47
CA ILE A 32 -7.40 -9.40 -2.71
C ILE A 32 -7.64 -8.93 -4.15
N MET A 33 -6.76 -8.08 -4.69
CA MET A 33 -6.87 -7.65 -6.09
C MET A 33 -6.72 -8.80 -7.07
N THR A 34 -5.72 -9.66 -6.86
CA THR A 34 -5.50 -10.83 -7.71
C THR A 34 -6.68 -11.79 -7.61
N TRP A 35 -7.17 -12.04 -6.39
CA TRP A 35 -8.33 -12.89 -6.16
C TRP A 35 -9.59 -12.35 -6.82
N ALA A 36 -9.80 -11.03 -6.80
CA ALA A 36 -10.95 -10.40 -7.43
C ALA A 36 -11.02 -10.69 -8.94
N ASN A 37 -9.87 -10.85 -9.59
CA ASN A 37 -9.79 -11.03 -11.04
C ASN A 37 -9.65 -12.50 -11.46
N THR A 38 -8.89 -13.31 -10.71
CA THR A 38 -8.61 -14.71 -11.09
C THR A 38 -9.33 -15.75 -10.24
N GLY A 39 -9.96 -15.35 -9.13
CA GLY A 39 -10.38 -16.26 -8.06
C GLY A 39 -9.21 -17.05 -7.47
N PHE A 40 -9.51 -18.08 -6.67
CA PHE A 40 -8.52 -19.09 -6.25
C PHE A 40 -8.34 -20.15 -7.33
N SER A 41 -7.61 -19.79 -8.38
CA SER A 41 -7.27 -20.66 -9.51
C SER A 41 -5.78 -20.99 -9.52
N GLU A 42 -5.34 -21.86 -10.43
CA GLU A 42 -3.93 -22.26 -10.56
C GLU A 42 -3.00 -21.07 -10.89
N ILE A 43 -3.54 -20.03 -11.53
CA ILE A 43 -2.80 -18.80 -11.89
C ILE A 43 -2.74 -17.77 -10.75
N PHE A 44 -3.51 -17.96 -9.67
CA PHE A 44 -3.59 -17.01 -8.57
C PHE A 44 -2.23 -16.80 -7.91
N LEU A 45 -1.58 -17.87 -7.45
CA LEU A 45 -0.33 -17.80 -6.70
C LEU A 45 0.81 -17.15 -7.50
N PRO A 46 1.08 -17.54 -8.77
CA PRO A 46 2.12 -16.88 -9.56
C PRO A 46 1.80 -15.40 -9.84
N ASN A 47 0.54 -15.06 -10.18
CA ASN A 47 0.16 -13.68 -10.46
C ASN A 47 0.19 -12.79 -9.21
N TRP A 48 -0.24 -13.33 -8.07
CA TRP A 48 -0.16 -12.66 -6.78
C TRP A 48 1.28 -12.40 -6.36
N GLY A 49 2.16 -13.41 -6.48
CA GLY A 49 3.58 -13.28 -6.14
C GLY A 49 4.28 -12.22 -6.97
N ILE A 50 4.04 -12.20 -8.29
CA ILE A 50 4.59 -11.17 -9.18
C ILE A 50 4.02 -9.78 -8.83
N SER A 51 2.71 -9.68 -8.60
CA SER A 51 2.06 -8.43 -8.21
C SER A 51 2.59 -7.89 -6.88
N PHE A 52 2.82 -8.77 -5.90
CA PHE A 52 3.43 -8.43 -4.62
C PHE A 52 4.87 -7.91 -4.77
N LEU A 53 5.70 -8.61 -5.54
CA LEU A 53 7.08 -8.18 -5.80
C LEU A 53 7.11 -6.82 -6.51
N LYS A 54 6.26 -6.61 -7.52
CA LYS A 54 6.12 -5.30 -8.18
C LYS A 54 5.68 -4.22 -7.21
N ALA A 55 4.75 -4.53 -6.30
CA ALA A 55 4.32 -3.57 -5.29
C ALA A 55 5.46 -3.16 -4.34
N VAL A 56 6.28 -4.11 -3.89
CA VAL A 56 7.40 -3.82 -2.99
C VAL A 56 8.54 -3.08 -3.70
N PHE A 57 8.93 -3.51 -4.90
CA PHE A 57 10.15 -3.00 -5.53
C PHE A 57 9.92 -1.84 -6.50
N VAL A 58 8.73 -1.73 -7.08
CA VAL A 58 8.43 -0.72 -8.12
C VAL A 58 7.52 0.37 -7.59
N LEU A 59 6.46 0.02 -6.86
CA LEU A 59 5.49 1.02 -6.37
C LEU A 59 6.03 1.84 -5.19
N LEU A 60 6.83 1.26 -4.29
CA LEU A 60 7.40 2.02 -3.17
C LEU A 60 8.25 3.23 -3.63
N PRO A 61 9.25 3.08 -4.53
CA PRO A 61 9.99 4.21 -5.07
C PRO A 61 9.10 5.24 -5.76
N PHE A 62 8.12 4.76 -6.53
CA PHE A 62 7.20 5.62 -7.26
C PHE A 62 6.29 6.42 -6.31
N ALA A 63 5.84 5.81 -5.21
CA ALA A 63 5.04 6.45 -4.18
C ALA A 63 5.78 7.64 -3.56
N PHE A 64 7.08 7.49 -3.27
CA PHE A 64 7.89 8.59 -2.74
C PHE A 64 8.02 9.76 -3.73
N LEU A 65 8.23 9.47 -5.02
CA LEU A 65 8.30 10.49 -6.06
C LEU A 65 6.97 11.25 -6.20
N LEU A 66 5.85 10.53 -6.26
CA LEU A 66 4.53 11.12 -6.36
C LEU A 66 4.17 11.94 -5.12
N MET A 67 4.52 11.46 -3.93
CA MET A 67 4.24 12.19 -2.69
C MET A 67 4.91 13.56 -2.68
N GLY A 68 6.18 13.64 -3.09
CA GLY A 68 6.89 14.92 -3.22
C GLY A 68 6.31 15.83 -4.32
N LEU A 69 5.94 15.24 -5.46
CA LEU A 69 5.33 15.99 -6.57
C LEU A 69 3.97 16.60 -6.18
N PHE A 70 3.09 15.81 -5.58
CA PHE A 70 1.75 16.25 -5.21
C PHE A 70 1.77 17.22 -4.03
N ASP A 71 2.65 17.04 -3.04
CA ASP A 71 2.80 18.00 -1.95
C ASP A 71 3.17 19.40 -2.50
N LYS A 72 4.13 19.46 -3.43
CA LYS A 72 4.55 20.70 -4.08
C LYS A 72 3.48 21.28 -5.01
N LEU A 73 2.75 20.43 -5.73
CA LEU A 73 1.68 20.86 -6.63
C LEU A 73 0.48 21.41 -5.85
N LEU A 74 0.04 20.71 -4.81
CA LEU A 74 -1.15 21.06 -4.05
C LEU A 74 -0.91 22.30 -3.17
N SER A 75 0.29 22.44 -2.58
CA SER A 75 0.67 23.67 -1.86
C SER A 75 0.72 24.90 -2.77
N ARG A 76 1.03 24.72 -4.06
CA ARG A 76 1.03 25.80 -5.06
C ARG A 76 -0.37 26.15 -5.57
N ILE A 77 -1.24 25.15 -5.77
CA ILE A 77 -2.61 25.35 -6.28
C ILE A 77 -3.56 25.80 -5.16
N MET A 78 -3.33 25.32 -3.93
CA MET A 78 -4.18 25.58 -2.77
C MET A 78 -3.41 26.22 -1.60
N PRO A 79 -2.75 27.38 -1.80
CA PRO A 79 -1.92 28.00 -0.76
C PRO A 79 -2.72 28.49 0.45
N GLY A 80 -4.04 28.69 0.31
CA GLY A 80 -4.93 29.16 1.37
C GLY A 80 -5.57 28.06 2.25
N LEU A 81 -5.31 26.78 1.96
CA LEU A 81 -5.87 25.69 2.77
C LEU A 81 -5.13 25.55 4.10
N ALA A 82 -5.88 25.37 5.19
CA ALA A 82 -5.27 25.04 6.48
C ALA A 82 -4.41 23.75 6.37
N PRO A 83 -3.25 23.68 7.05
CA PRO A 83 -2.31 22.57 6.90
C PRO A 83 -2.93 21.19 7.12
N MET A 84 -3.89 21.08 8.03
CA MET A 84 -4.61 19.83 8.30
C MET A 84 -5.48 19.39 7.11
N LYS A 85 -6.21 20.33 6.49
CA LYS A 85 -7.05 20.04 5.32
C LYS A 85 -6.19 19.64 4.12
N LEU A 86 -5.06 20.32 3.90
CA LEU A 86 -4.12 19.98 2.83
C LEU A 86 -3.59 18.54 2.97
N ARG A 87 -3.23 18.13 4.19
CA ARG A 87 -2.77 16.77 4.49
C ARG A 87 -3.85 15.70 4.26
N ILE A 88 -5.10 16.00 4.61
CA ILE A 88 -6.23 15.10 4.34
C ILE A 88 -6.43 14.94 2.82
N VAL A 89 -6.43 16.05 2.07
CA VAL A 89 -6.57 16.02 0.61
C VAL A 89 -5.40 15.26 -0.03
N LEU A 90 -4.16 15.52 0.39
CA LEU A 90 -2.99 14.75 -0.07
C LEU A 90 -3.14 13.27 0.23
N GLY A 91 -3.57 12.90 1.44
CA GLY A 91 -3.80 11.51 1.82
C GLY A 91 -4.86 10.83 0.94
N LEU A 92 -5.95 11.53 0.63
CA LEU A 92 -7.02 11.01 -0.23
C LEU A 92 -6.57 10.84 -1.68
N ILE A 93 -5.88 11.85 -2.24
CA ILE A 93 -5.30 11.81 -3.58
C ILE A 93 -4.30 10.65 -3.69
N MET A 94 -3.40 10.54 -2.72
CA MET A 94 -2.42 9.45 -2.69
C MET A 94 -3.10 8.08 -2.57
N ALA A 95 -4.16 7.94 -1.75
CA ALA A 95 -4.89 6.69 -1.65
C ALA A 95 -5.51 6.27 -3.00
N VAL A 96 -6.16 7.20 -3.71
CA VAL A 96 -6.76 6.91 -5.02
C VAL A 96 -5.70 6.59 -6.07
N ILE A 97 -4.63 7.38 -6.15
CA ILE A 97 -3.57 7.19 -7.14
C ILE A 97 -2.82 5.88 -6.90
N MET A 98 -2.44 5.60 -5.66
CA MET A 98 -1.72 4.38 -5.30
C MET A 98 -2.57 3.15 -5.55
N GLN A 99 -3.85 3.19 -5.17
CA GLN A 99 -4.75 2.07 -5.41
C GLN A 99 -5.00 1.86 -6.90
N SER A 100 -5.11 2.94 -7.68
CA SER A 100 -5.28 2.88 -9.13
C SER A 100 -4.05 2.31 -9.83
N LEU A 101 -2.84 2.79 -9.50
CA LEU A 101 -1.58 2.27 -10.05
C LEU A 101 -1.42 0.78 -9.77
N MET A 102 -1.72 0.37 -8.55
CA MET A 102 -1.63 -1.03 -8.14
C MET A 102 -2.64 -1.91 -8.89
N ALA A 103 -3.89 -1.44 -9.03
CA ALA A 103 -4.88 -2.12 -9.84
C ALA A 103 -4.47 -2.24 -11.32
N VAL A 104 -3.80 -1.24 -11.91
CA VAL A 104 -3.34 -1.30 -13.31
C VAL A 104 -2.24 -2.34 -13.46
N ILE A 105 -1.32 -2.43 -12.50
CA ILE A 105 -0.24 -3.41 -12.53
C ILE A 105 -0.80 -4.83 -12.42
N THR A 106 -1.77 -5.07 -11.54
CA THR A 106 -2.43 -6.39 -11.43
C THR A 106 -3.19 -6.72 -12.71
N ALA A 107 -4.06 -5.82 -13.18
CA ALA A 107 -4.81 -6.01 -14.41
C ALA A 107 -3.90 -6.27 -15.62
N GLY A 108 -2.81 -5.51 -15.77
CA GLY A 108 -1.84 -5.70 -16.84
C GLY A 108 -0.98 -6.95 -16.69
N THR A 109 -0.76 -7.43 -15.46
CA THR A 109 -0.09 -8.72 -15.22
C THR A 109 -1.01 -9.89 -15.60
N GLU A 110 -2.32 -9.73 -15.45
CA GLU A 110 -3.30 -10.78 -15.69
C GLU A 110 -3.78 -10.84 -17.15
N ALA A 111 -4.13 -9.70 -17.75
CA ALA A 111 -4.61 -9.64 -19.14
C ALA A 111 -3.51 -9.41 -20.18
N GLY A 112 -2.34 -8.93 -19.77
CA GLY A 112 -1.38 -8.32 -20.69
C GLY A 112 -1.86 -6.95 -21.21
N PHE A 113 -0.93 -6.12 -21.68
CA PHE A 113 -1.25 -4.76 -22.17
C PHE A 113 -1.75 -4.70 -23.62
N GLY A 114 -2.20 -5.82 -24.18
CA GLY A 114 -2.62 -5.92 -25.58
C GLY A 114 -4.03 -5.41 -25.84
N ASP A 115 -4.96 -5.66 -24.91
CA ASP A 115 -6.36 -5.25 -25.02
C ASP A 115 -6.73 -4.27 -23.89
N MET A 116 -6.82 -3.00 -24.25
CA MET A 116 -7.10 -1.92 -23.28
C MET A 116 -8.50 -2.02 -22.68
N THR A 117 -9.46 -2.64 -23.37
CA THR A 117 -10.82 -2.86 -22.86
C THR A 117 -10.80 -3.88 -21.72
N VAL A 118 -10.11 -5.00 -21.92
CA VAL A 118 -9.95 -6.04 -20.88
C VAL A 118 -9.17 -5.51 -19.68
N VAL A 119 -8.07 -4.77 -19.92
CA VAL A 119 -7.28 -4.15 -18.83
C VAL A 119 -8.12 -3.18 -18.02
N ARG A 120 -8.99 -2.38 -18.65
CA ARG A 120 -9.86 -1.44 -17.95
C ARG A 120 -10.88 -2.14 -17.05
N GLU A 121 -11.47 -3.24 -17.51
CA GLU A 121 -12.45 -4.01 -16.73
C GLU A 121 -11.80 -4.65 -15.50
N LEU A 122 -10.66 -5.32 -15.70
CA LEU A 122 -9.88 -5.91 -14.59
C LEU A 122 -9.36 -4.85 -13.62
N TRP A 123 -8.98 -3.66 -14.12
CA TRP A 123 -8.58 -2.53 -13.28
C TRP A 123 -9.73 -2.04 -12.40
N LEU A 124 -10.92 -1.81 -12.98
CA LEU A 124 -12.09 -1.35 -12.23
C LEU A 124 -12.49 -2.36 -11.17
N ASN A 125 -12.52 -3.63 -11.52
CA ASN A 125 -12.89 -4.71 -10.61
C ASN A 125 -11.91 -4.83 -9.44
N ALA A 126 -10.60 -4.84 -9.72
CA ALA A 126 -9.57 -4.86 -8.69
C ALA A 126 -9.62 -3.62 -7.78
N PHE A 127 -9.82 -2.43 -8.36
CA PHE A 127 -9.89 -1.17 -7.62
C PHE A 127 -11.08 -1.17 -6.67
N ILE A 128 -12.29 -1.42 -7.17
CA ILE A 128 -13.53 -1.35 -6.36
C ILE A 128 -13.52 -2.41 -5.26
N THR A 129 -12.99 -3.60 -5.54
CA THR A 129 -12.93 -4.70 -4.56
C THR A 129 -11.92 -4.41 -3.45
N ALA A 130 -10.72 -3.91 -3.81
CA ALA A 130 -9.65 -3.72 -2.84
C ALA A 130 -9.70 -2.36 -2.12
N PHE A 131 -10.35 -1.33 -2.69
CA PHE A 131 -10.39 0.01 -2.10
C PHE A 131 -11.04 0.07 -0.72
N PRO A 132 -12.22 -0.55 -0.47
CA PRO A 132 -12.80 -0.60 0.88
C PRO A 132 -11.88 -1.27 1.90
N VAL A 133 -11.22 -2.36 1.51
CA VAL A 133 -10.27 -3.07 2.38
C VAL A 133 -9.04 -2.20 2.65
N GLY A 134 -8.55 -1.49 1.63
CA GLY A 134 -7.47 -0.51 1.77
C GLY A 134 -7.80 0.58 2.79
N LEU A 135 -9.03 1.09 2.81
CA LEU A 135 -9.48 2.07 3.80
C LEU A 135 -9.52 1.48 5.22
N VAL A 136 -10.05 0.27 5.38
CA VAL A 136 -10.08 -0.42 6.69
C VAL A 136 -8.66 -0.65 7.20
N LEU A 137 -7.76 -1.17 6.34
CA LEU A 137 -6.36 -1.38 6.70
C LEU A 137 -5.67 -0.06 7.02
N ALA A 138 -5.92 1.03 6.29
CA ALA A 138 -5.37 2.33 6.60
C ALA A 138 -5.79 2.84 7.99
N LEU A 139 -7.06 2.65 8.37
CA LEU A 139 -7.55 2.96 9.71
C LEU A 139 -6.86 2.09 10.77
N VAL A 140 -6.87 0.76 10.62
CA VAL A 140 -6.23 -0.17 11.55
C VAL A 140 -4.74 0.13 11.71
N LEU A 141 -4.05 0.43 10.61
CA LEU A 141 -2.63 0.78 10.63
C LEU A 141 -2.38 2.08 11.38
N THR A 142 -3.23 3.08 11.21
CA THR A 142 -3.03 4.40 11.83
C THR A 142 -3.45 4.44 13.29
N THR A 143 -4.54 3.78 13.67
CA THR A 143 -5.09 3.82 15.04
C THR A 143 -4.49 2.75 15.96
N THR A 144 -4.12 1.59 15.43
CA THR A 144 -3.76 0.42 16.25
C THR A 144 -2.33 -0.01 16.01
N VAL A 145 -1.96 -0.29 14.76
CA VAL A 145 -0.63 -0.87 14.46
C VAL A 145 0.48 0.15 14.65
N ARG A 146 0.32 1.40 14.17
CA ARG A 146 1.34 2.44 14.30
C ARG A 146 1.68 2.74 15.77
N PRO A 147 0.72 2.98 16.68
CA PRO A 147 1.04 3.17 18.10
C PRO A 147 1.75 1.97 18.73
N TRP A 148 1.28 0.76 18.44
CA TRP A 148 1.89 -0.48 18.92
C TRP A 148 3.32 -0.67 18.39
N LEU A 149 3.52 -0.44 17.10
CA LEU A 149 4.82 -0.53 16.43
C LEU A 149 5.80 0.47 17.04
N MET A 150 5.37 1.71 17.27
CA MET A 150 6.22 2.73 17.90
C MET A 150 6.59 2.35 19.34
N ALA A 151 5.66 1.76 20.11
CA ALA A 151 5.97 1.25 21.44
C ALA A 151 6.99 0.09 21.39
N MET A 152 6.78 -0.85 20.47
CA MET A 152 7.66 -2.01 20.25
C MET A 152 9.07 -1.61 19.77
N LEU A 153 9.18 -0.60 18.90
CA LEU A 153 10.47 -0.14 18.37
C LEU A 153 11.26 0.74 19.34
N ARG A 154 10.58 1.35 20.33
CA ARG A 154 11.22 2.14 21.40
C ARG A 154 11.73 1.28 22.55
N ALA A 155 11.10 0.12 22.79
CA ALA A 155 11.56 -0.90 23.73
C ALA A 155 12.76 -1.68 23.16
#